data_AF-A0A8T5QBS8-F1
#
_entry.id   AF-A0A8T5QBS8-F1
#
_cell.length_a   1.000
_cell.length_b   1.000
_cell.length_c   1.000
_cell.angle_alpha   90.00
_cell.angle_beta   90.00
_cell.angle_gamma   90.00
#
_symmetry.space_group_name_H-M   'P 1'
#
loop_
_entity.id
_entity.type
_entity.pdbx_description
1 polymer ?
#
loop_
_entity_poly.entity_id
_entity_poly.type
_entity_poly.pdbx_seq_one_letter_code
_entity_poly.pdbx_strand_id
1 'polypeptide(L)'
;MEHHLTIGPDFFELQYEKLSVRCVQGMLGISLDELAKLYADDLIEFAPVKKENNRHFLAGMYIESPVDVTVDKYFDNRSSIVAASLDHDRSKEVVYDIAEKSGFYAAKPEQSFIGSMNQTMPLEIKTYEISKILEVAGASLEKWWGLYHYINLLIQYKGLPEDEATRKAVDRFGIDHSIFKKKV
;
A
#
# COMPACT_ATOMS: atom_id res chain seq x y z
N MET A 1 8.67 29.23 23.15
CA MET A 1 7.92 27.97 23.29
C MET A 1 7.57 27.52 21.89
N GLU A 2 8.35 26.59 21.37
CA GLU A 2 8.04 25.92 20.11
C GLU A 2 6.84 25.03 20.35
N HIS A 3 5.73 25.33 19.69
CA HIS A 3 4.58 24.46 19.69
C HIS A 3 4.90 23.27 18.78
N HIS A 4 5.44 22.20 19.35
CA HIS A 4 5.38 20.89 18.72
C HIS A 4 3.92 20.41 18.81
N LEU A 5 3.15 20.77 17.81
CA LEU A 5 1.87 20.13 17.51
C LEU A 5 2.19 18.73 17.01
N THR A 6 2.18 17.75 17.91
CA THR A 6 2.10 16.33 17.52
C THR A 6 0.68 16.07 17.02
N ILE A 7 0.39 16.51 15.80
CA ILE A 7 -0.80 16.11 15.07
C ILE A 7 -0.49 14.70 14.56
N GLY A 8 -0.94 13.67 15.26
CA GLY A 8 -1.13 12.39 14.58
C GLY A 8 -2.16 12.65 13.48
N PRO A 9 -1.90 12.37 12.18
CA PRO A 9 -2.90 12.59 11.17
C PRO A 9 -4.20 11.87 11.53
N ASP A 10 -5.27 12.64 11.63
CA ASP A 10 -6.63 12.15 11.57
C ASP A 10 -6.81 11.54 10.16
N PHE A 11 -6.72 10.22 10.08
CA PHE A 11 -6.90 9.48 8.84
C PHE A 11 -8.37 9.35 8.51
N PHE A 12 -8.68 9.32 7.22
CA PHE A 12 -9.91 8.69 6.78
C PHE A 12 -9.69 7.17 6.75
N GLU A 13 -10.60 6.41 7.36
CA GLU A 13 -10.56 4.94 7.34
C GLU A 13 -11.85 4.39 6.72
N LEU A 14 -11.69 3.50 5.74
CA LEU A 14 -12.72 2.58 5.29
C LEU A 14 -12.41 1.20 5.85
N GLN A 15 -13.44 0.53 6.34
CA GLN A 15 -13.32 -0.83 6.86
C GLN A 15 -14.33 -1.76 6.18
N TYR A 16 -13.86 -2.96 5.84
CA TYR A 16 -14.67 -4.07 5.37
C TYR A 16 -14.19 -5.36 6.02
N GLU A 17 -14.95 -5.88 6.99
CA GLU A 17 -14.50 -7.00 7.84
C GLU A 17 -13.12 -6.73 8.46
N LYS A 18 -12.10 -7.55 8.13
CA LYS A 18 -10.71 -7.39 8.57
C LYS A 18 -9.88 -6.45 7.68
N LEU A 19 -10.40 -6.08 6.50
CA LEU A 19 -9.70 -5.18 5.59
C LEU A 19 -9.91 -3.74 6.04
N SER A 20 -8.82 -2.99 6.13
CA SER A 20 -8.85 -1.54 6.28
C SER A 20 -8.12 -0.86 5.13
N VAL A 21 -8.66 0.28 4.71
CA VAL A 21 -7.96 1.24 3.86
C VAL A 21 -7.93 2.57 4.59
N ARG A 22 -6.72 3.06 4.82
CA ARG A 22 -6.46 4.36 5.43
C ARG A 22 -5.94 5.32 4.40
N CYS A 23 -6.37 6.58 4.52
CA CYS A 23 -5.89 7.66 3.68
C CYS A 23 -5.63 8.91 4.50
N VAL A 24 -4.49 9.55 4.25
CA VAL A 24 -4.27 10.96 4.58
C VAL A 24 -4.04 11.73 3.28
N GLN A 25 -4.58 12.95 3.22
CA GLN A 25 -4.29 13.91 2.16
C GLN A 25 -3.54 15.10 2.73
N GLY A 26 -2.71 15.74 1.92
CA GLY A 26 -1.88 16.83 2.36
C GLY A 26 -0.90 17.26 1.28
N MET A 27 0.30 17.64 1.69
CA MET A 27 1.41 18.00 0.82
C MET A 27 2.66 17.25 1.27
N LEU A 28 3.34 16.57 0.34
CA LEU A 28 4.66 16.00 0.61
C LEU A 28 5.69 17.12 0.76
N GLY A 29 6.53 17.03 1.78
CA GLY A 29 7.67 17.94 1.99
C GLY A 29 8.85 17.64 1.06
N ILE A 30 8.94 16.42 0.54
CA ILE A 30 10.00 15.94 -0.36
C ILE A 30 9.42 15.37 -1.67
N SER A 31 10.28 15.10 -2.65
CA SER A 31 9.87 14.41 -3.88
C SER A 31 9.62 12.91 -3.64
N LEU A 32 8.84 12.30 -4.53
CA LEU A 32 8.63 10.84 -4.50
C LEU A 32 9.95 10.07 -4.70
N ASP A 33 10.87 10.58 -5.53
CA ASP A 33 12.17 9.95 -5.73
C ASP A 33 13.05 9.99 -4.48
N GLU A 34 12.99 11.08 -3.70
CA GLU A 34 13.66 11.17 -2.40
C GLU A 34 13.03 10.23 -1.37
N LEU A 35 11.70 10.19 -1.31
CA LEU A 35 10.97 9.29 -0.42
C LEU A 35 11.34 7.82 -0.70
N ALA A 36 11.34 7.39 -1.97
CA ALA A 36 11.72 6.03 -2.33
C ALA A 36 13.14 5.67 -1.89
N LYS A 37 14.09 6.63 -1.94
CA LYS A 37 15.47 6.41 -1.47
C LYS A 37 15.57 6.21 0.04
N LEU A 38 14.70 6.84 0.83
CA LEU A 38 14.68 6.66 2.29
C LEU A 38 14.36 5.22 2.69
N TYR A 39 13.69 4.47 1.81
CA TYR A 39 13.31 3.07 2.04
C TYR A 39 14.11 2.06 1.21
N ALA A 40 15.21 2.49 0.57
CA ALA A 40 15.99 1.60 -0.32
C ALA A 40 16.56 0.37 0.40
N ASP A 41 16.85 0.49 1.70
CA ASP A 41 17.37 -0.58 2.57
C ASP A 41 16.36 -0.97 3.68
N ASP A 42 15.09 -0.60 3.52
CA ASP A 42 14.06 -0.70 4.57
C ASP A 42 12.97 -1.75 4.19
N LEU A 43 11.97 -1.92 5.05
CA LEU A 43 10.94 -2.96 4.97
C LEU A 43 9.87 -2.71 3.89
N ILE A 44 9.82 -1.50 3.32
CA ILE A 44 8.89 -1.13 2.24
C ILE A 44 9.60 -1.18 0.90
N GLU A 45 9.11 -2.06 0.03
CA GLU A 45 9.60 -2.14 -1.34
C GLU A 45 8.78 -1.22 -2.24
N PHE A 46 9.36 -0.10 -2.68
CA PHE A 46 8.70 0.83 -3.61
C PHE A 46 9.00 0.54 -5.10
N ALA A 47 8.06 0.94 -5.94
CA ALA A 47 8.16 1.05 -7.38
C ALA A 47 7.64 2.44 -7.82
N PRO A 48 8.49 3.30 -8.41
CA PRO A 48 8.03 4.58 -8.93
C PRO A 48 7.19 4.37 -10.19
N VAL A 49 6.01 4.99 -10.22
CA VAL A 49 5.09 4.86 -11.34
C VAL A 49 4.79 6.24 -11.93
N LYS A 50 5.11 6.39 -13.22
CA LYS A 50 4.76 7.55 -14.04
C LYS A 50 3.80 7.07 -15.12
N LYS A 51 2.48 7.28 -14.94
CA LYS A 51 1.45 6.82 -15.90
C LYS A 51 1.06 7.92 -16.91
N GLU A 52 0.50 7.48 -18.03
CA GLU A 52 -0.34 8.31 -18.90
C GLU A 52 -1.45 8.98 -18.05
N ASN A 53 -1.76 10.26 -18.33
CA ASN A 53 -2.54 11.17 -17.50
C ASN A 53 -1.80 11.79 -16.30
N ASN A 54 -0.46 11.79 -16.31
CA ASN A 54 0.40 12.56 -15.39
C ASN A 54 0.16 12.28 -13.89
N ARG A 55 -0.39 11.10 -13.55
CA ARG A 55 -0.37 10.62 -12.17
C ARG A 55 1.04 10.13 -11.86
N HIS A 56 1.64 10.71 -10.84
CA HIS A 56 2.98 10.41 -10.37
C HIS A 56 2.85 9.87 -8.96
N PHE A 57 3.12 8.57 -8.77
CA PHE A 57 2.96 7.93 -7.48
C PHE A 57 4.05 6.89 -7.22
N LEU A 58 4.23 6.54 -5.95
CA LEU A 58 4.95 5.36 -5.51
C LEU A 58 3.94 4.27 -5.17
N ALA A 59 4.04 3.11 -5.81
CA ALA A 59 3.42 1.89 -5.32
C ALA A 59 4.41 1.19 -4.40
N GLY A 60 3.96 0.73 -3.24
CA GLY A 60 4.82 0.15 -2.21
C GLY A 60 4.18 -1.04 -1.54
N MET A 61 5.02 -1.95 -1.05
CA MET A 61 4.57 -3.07 -0.23
C MET A 61 5.46 -3.20 1.01
N TYR A 62 4.85 -3.11 2.19
CA TYR A 62 5.48 -3.55 3.43
C TYR A 62 5.30 -5.06 3.56
N ILE A 63 6.40 -5.81 3.65
CA ILE A 63 6.37 -7.28 3.44
C ILE A 63 6.08 -8.08 4.71
N GLU A 64 6.66 -7.71 5.86
CA GLU A 64 6.61 -8.56 7.07
C GLU A 64 5.20 -8.69 7.66
N SER A 65 4.43 -7.60 7.64
CA SER A 65 2.99 -7.58 7.91
C SER A 65 2.34 -6.83 6.73
N PRO A 66 1.75 -7.56 5.77
CA PRO A 66 1.35 -7.04 4.47
C PRO A 66 0.59 -5.71 4.52
N VAL A 67 1.23 -4.63 4.04
CA VAL A 67 0.56 -3.35 3.80
C VAL A 67 0.84 -2.94 2.36
N ASP A 68 -0.22 -2.87 1.55
CA ASP A 68 -0.16 -2.23 0.24
C ASP A 68 -0.23 -0.72 0.44
N VAL A 69 0.71 0.00 -0.14
CA VAL A 69 0.87 1.44 0.04
C VAL A 69 0.89 2.13 -1.31
N THR A 70 0.15 3.22 -1.42
CA THR A 70 0.26 4.15 -2.54
C THR A 70 0.52 5.55 -2.02
N VAL A 71 1.59 6.18 -2.47
CA VAL A 71 1.87 7.61 -2.22
C VAL A 71 1.72 8.37 -3.53
N ASP A 72 0.62 9.10 -3.70
CA ASP A 72 0.30 9.82 -4.94
C ASP A 72 0.67 11.31 -4.82
N LYS A 73 1.11 11.90 -5.93
CA LYS A 73 1.37 13.32 -6.08
C LYS A 73 0.56 13.87 -7.24
N TYR A 74 -0.39 14.74 -6.89
CA TYR A 74 -1.23 15.44 -7.85
C TYR A 74 -0.52 16.70 -8.37
N PHE A 75 -0.99 17.19 -9.52
CA PHE A 75 -0.42 18.36 -10.20
C PHE A 75 -0.51 19.68 -9.45
N ASP A 76 -1.52 19.82 -8.60
CA ASP A 76 -1.77 21.02 -7.80
C ASP A 76 -0.99 21.00 -6.48
N ASN A 77 0.10 20.22 -6.42
CA ASN A 77 0.95 19.97 -5.27
C ASN A 77 0.27 19.27 -4.09
N ARG A 78 -0.98 18.83 -4.24
CA ARG A 78 -1.59 17.94 -3.27
C ARG A 78 -0.96 16.56 -3.37
N SER A 79 -1.01 15.81 -2.29
CA SER A 79 -0.50 14.44 -2.21
C SER A 79 -1.40 13.62 -1.30
N SER A 80 -1.37 12.31 -1.48
CA SER A 80 -2.07 11.38 -0.61
C SER A 80 -1.17 10.20 -0.27
N ILE A 81 -1.34 9.67 0.94
CA ILE A 81 -0.78 8.39 1.35
C ILE A 81 -1.98 7.50 1.64
N VAL A 82 -2.09 6.41 0.88
CA VAL A 82 -3.14 5.40 1.01
C VAL A 82 -2.47 4.10 1.42
N ALA A 83 -3.03 3.42 2.42
CA ALA A 83 -2.56 2.11 2.86
C ALA A 83 -3.73 1.16 3.00
N ALA A 84 -3.66 0.00 2.34
CA ALA A 84 -4.59 -1.11 2.51
C ALA A 84 -3.90 -2.22 3.32
N SER A 85 -4.60 -2.83 4.27
CA SER A 85 -4.05 -3.92 5.09
C SER A 85 -5.12 -4.70 5.83
N LEU A 86 -4.77 -5.93 6.21
CA LEU A 86 -5.51 -6.74 7.19
C LEU A 86 -5.00 -6.55 8.63
N ASP A 87 -3.85 -5.90 8.78
CA ASP A 87 -3.27 -5.47 10.04
C ASP A 87 -3.49 -3.95 10.21
N HIS A 88 -4.48 -3.61 11.04
CA HIS A 88 -4.90 -2.24 11.27
C HIS A 88 -3.81 -1.40 11.94
N ASP A 89 -3.11 -1.97 12.91
CA ASP A 89 -2.08 -1.25 13.67
C ASP A 89 -0.85 -1.03 12.78
N ARG A 90 -0.41 -2.07 12.05
CA ARG A 90 0.73 -1.93 11.14
C ARG A 90 0.48 -0.91 10.04
N SER A 91 -0.68 -0.92 9.42
CA SER A 91 -0.96 0.07 8.36
C SER A 91 -1.00 1.50 8.89
N LYS A 92 -1.46 1.71 10.13
CA LYS A 92 -1.38 3.01 10.79
C LYS A 92 0.08 3.43 11.04
N GLU A 93 0.90 2.53 11.57
CA GLU A 93 2.34 2.76 11.77
C GLU A 93 3.06 3.11 10.47
N VAL A 94 2.80 2.36 9.39
CA VAL A 94 3.41 2.58 8.07
C VAL A 94 3.02 3.96 7.52
N VAL A 95 1.75 4.36 7.62
CA VAL A 95 1.34 5.69 7.14
C VAL A 95 1.99 6.79 7.96
N TYR A 96 2.09 6.64 9.29
CA TYR A 96 2.79 7.62 10.12
C TYR A 96 4.28 7.72 9.79
N ASP A 97 4.98 6.59 9.62
CA ASP A 97 6.40 6.59 9.27
C ASP A 97 6.65 7.29 7.93
N ILE A 98 5.81 7.01 6.92
CA ILE A 98 5.90 7.68 5.61
C ILE A 98 5.60 9.17 5.75
N ALA A 99 4.56 9.54 6.50
CA ALA A 99 4.19 10.94 6.71
C ALA A 99 5.31 11.71 7.41
N GLU A 100 5.91 11.15 8.46
CA GLU A 100 7.01 11.75 9.20
C GLU A 100 8.27 11.90 8.33
N LYS A 101 8.75 10.80 7.73
CA LYS A 101 9.97 10.81 6.90
C LYS A 101 9.85 11.69 5.67
N SER A 102 8.65 11.86 5.12
CA SER A 102 8.41 12.73 3.96
C SER A 102 8.17 14.21 4.32
N GLY A 103 8.12 14.56 5.60
CA GLY A 103 7.72 15.89 6.05
C GLY A 103 6.30 16.24 5.62
N PHE A 104 5.40 15.26 5.60
CA PHE A 104 4.05 15.39 5.08
C PHE A 104 3.22 16.36 5.92
N TYR A 105 2.72 17.41 5.27
CA TYR A 105 1.81 18.37 5.91
C TYR A 105 0.37 17.97 5.60
N ALA A 106 -0.30 17.34 6.58
CA ALA A 106 -1.68 16.89 6.43
C ALA A 106 -2.65 18.05 6.21
N ALA A 107 -3.53 17.91 5.21
CA ALA A 107 -4.72 18.73 5.07
C ALA A 107 -5.77 18.28 6.10
N LYS A 108 -6.77 19.13 6.38
CA LYS A 108 -7.85 18.75 7.30
C LYS A 108 -8.52 17.45 6.82
N PRO A 109 -9.02 16.59 7.73
CA PRO A 109 -9.60 15.27 7.38
C PRO A 109 -10.74 15.36 6.36
N GLU A 110 -11.51 16.45 6.39
CA GLU A 110 -12.60 16.72 5.44
C GLU A 110 -12.12 16.87 3.98
N GLN A 111 -10.83 17.13 3.78
CA GLN A 111 -10.20 17.27 2.47
C GLN A 111 -9.43 16.02 2.05
N SER A 112 -9.62 14.89 2.74
CA SER A 112 -9.02 13.60 2.39
C SER A 112 -9.55 13.07 1.05
N PHE A 113 -8.71 12.33 0.33
CA PHE A 113 -9.01 11.84 -1.02
C PHE A 113 -10.25 10.95 -1.03
N ILE A 114 -10.40 10.12 0.01
CA ILE A 114 -11.58 9.27 0.21
C ILE A 114 -12.84 10.10 0.55
N GLY A 115 -12.72 11.24 1.23
CA GLY A 115 -13.85 12.17 1.42
C GLY A 115 -14.33 12.79 0.10
N SER A 116 -13.43 12.98 -0.87
CA SER A 116 -13.73 13.59 -2.18
C SER A 116 -14.11 12.59 -3.28
N MET A 117 -13.71 11.32 -3.16
CA MET A 117 -14.07 10.26 -4.10
C MET A 117 -15.21 9.43 -3.52
N ASN A 118 -16.28 9.21 -4.30
CA ASN A 118 -17.40 8.37 -3.90
C ASN A 118 -16.90 6.99 -3.43
N GLN A 119 -17.00 6.78 -2.12
CA GLN A 119 -16.24 5.85 -1.28
C GLN A 119 -16.48 4.38 -1.63
N THR A 120 -15.70 3.82 -2.54
CA THR A 120 -15.73 2.39 -2.81
C THR A 120 -14.31 1.84 -2.96
N MET A 121 -14.06 0.69 -2.34
CA MET A 121 -12.82 -0.09 -2.44
C MET A 121 -13.04 -1.41 -3.20
N PRO A 122 -13.60 -1.37 -4.43
CA PRO A 122 -14.07 -2.60 -5.08
C PRO A 122 -12.92 -3.56 -5.40
N LEU A 123 -11.72 -3.05 -5.67
CA LEU A 123 -10.55 -3.87 -5.99
C LEU A 123 -9.95 -4.50 -4.72
N GLU A 124 -9.83 -3.74 -3.65
CA GLU A 124 -9.30 -4.20 -2.37
C GLU A 124 -10.26 -5.23 -1.75
N ILE A 125 -11.58 -5.00 -1.82
CA ILE A 125 -12.59 -5.98 -1.41
C ILE A 125 -12.49 -7.24 -2.27
N LYS A 126 -12.41 -7.12 -3.60
CA LYS A 126 -12.30 -8.29 -4.49
C LYS A 126 -11.06 -9.13 -4.18
N THR A 127 -9.91 -8.50 -3.96
CA THR A 127 -8.66 -9.21 -3.62
C THR A 127 -8.75 -9.88 -2.24
N TYR A 128 -9.38 -9.23 -1.26
CA TYR A 128 -9.69 -9.82 0.04
C TYR A 128 -10.58 -11.05 -0.06
N GLU A 129 -11.69 -10.98 -0.80
CA GLU A 129 -12.61 -12.12 -1.00
C GLU A 129 -11.92 -13.32 -1.67
N ILE A 130 -11.07 -13.07 -2.67
CA ILE A 130 -10.28 -14.14 -3.29
C ILE A 130 -9.31 -14.75 -2.28
N SER A 131 -8.67 -13.93 -1.45
CA SER A 131 -7.72 -14.39 -0.44
C SER A 131 -8.39 -15.27 0.64
N LYS A 132 -9.65 -14.98 1.00
CA LYS A 132 -10.45 -15.85 1.90
C LYS A 132 -10.68 -17.24 1.33
N ILE A 133 -10.93 -17.35 0.02
CA ILE A 133 -11.10 -18.65 -0.66
C ILE A 133 -9.79 -19.44 -0.62
N LEU A 134 -8.65 -18.76 -0.82
CA LEU A 134 -7.33 -19.40 -0.83
C LEU A 134 -6.78 -19.72 0.56
N GLU A 135 -7.22 -19.04 1.62
CA GLU A 135 -6.84 -19.36 3.01
C GLU A 135 -7.08 -20.84 3.34
N VAL A 136 -8.17 -21.41 2.81
CA VAL A 136 -8.53 -22.83 2.93
C VAL A 136 -7.47 -23.77 2.30
N ALA A 137 -6.58 -23.26 1.45
CA ALA A 137 -5.49 -24.00 0.81
C ALA A 137 -4.18 -24.04 1.63
N GLY A 138 -4.17 -23.58 2.88
CA GLY A 138 -3.10 -23.89 3.84
C GLY A 138 -2.09 -22.78 4.17
N ALA A 139 -2.35 -21.53 3.77
CA ALA A 139 -1.63 -20.35 4.26
C ALA A 139 -2.62 -19.32 4.83
N SER A 140 -2.17 -18.44 5.73
CA SER A 140 -3.06 -17.46 6.36
C SER A 140 -3.62 -16.46 5.35
N LEU A 141 -4.77 -15.88 5.68
CA LEU A 141 -5.41 -14.84 4.88
C LEU A 141 -4.46 -13.68 4.55
N GLU A 142 -3.67 -13.23 5.51
CA GLU A 142 -2.69 -12.14 5.37
C GLU A 142 -1.61 -12.49 4.35
N LYS A 143 -1.10 -13.73 4.37
CA LYS A 143 -0.10 -14.18 3.39
C LYS A 143 -0.66 -14.21 1.98
N TRP A 144 -1.88 -14.70 1.80
CA TRP A 144 -2.54 -14.72 0.48
C TRP A 144 -2.82 -13.32 -0.04
N TRP A 145 -3.33 -12.45 0.82
CA TRP A 145 -3.58 -11.06 0.49
C TRP A 145 -2.28 -10.36 0.10
N GLY A 146 -1.24 -10.47 0.94
CA GLY A 146 0.07 -9.90 0.66
C GLY A 146 0.72 -10.44 -0.62
N LEU A 147 0.58 -11.75 -0.88
CA LEU A 147 1.07 -12.36 -2.12
C LEU A 147 0.42 -11.71 -3.36
N TYR A 148 -0.91 -11.56 -3.39
CA TYR A 148 -1.59 -10.95 -4.54
C TYR A 148 -1.13 -9.52 -4.81
N HIS A 149 -1.07 -8.69 -3.77
CA HIS A 149 -0.65 -7.29 -3.91
C HIS A 149 0.82 -7.17 -4.31
N TYR A 150 1.68 -8.02 -3.76
CA TYR A 150 3.10 -8.02 -4.12
C TYR A 150 3.36 -8.54 -5.55
N ILE A 151 2.63 -9.57 -6.01
CA ILE A 151 2.68 -9.98 -7.43
C ILE A 151 2.26 -8.81 -8.33
N ASN A 152 1.20 -8.09 -7.96
CA ASN A 152 0.75 -6.92 -8.70
C ASN A 152 1.82 -5.82 -8.74
N LEU A 153 2.49 -5.53 -7.61
CA LEU A 153 3.62 -4.60 -7.55
C LEU A 153 4.74 -5.01 -8.52
N LEU A 154 5.15 -6.28 -8.47
CA LEU A 154 6.25 -6.80 -9.27
C LEU A 154 5.93 -6.77 -10.78
N ILE A 155 4.73 -7.19 -11.18
CA ILE A 155 4.33 -7.24 -12.61
C ILE A 155 4.01 -5.85 -13.12
N GLN A 156 3.05 -5.15 -12.51
CA GLN A 156 2.48 -3.92 -13.08
C GLN A 156 3.42 -2.73 -12.96
N TYR A 157 4.22 -2.67 -11.89
CA TYR A 157 4.99 -1.46 -11.58
C TYR A 157 6.50 -1.67 -11.72
N LYS A 158 7.00 -2.89 -11.48
CA LYS A 158 8.43 -3.22 -11.72
C LYS A 158 8.69 -3.93 -13.04
N GLY A 159 7.65 -4.34 -13.77
CA GLY A 159 7.77 -4.93 -15.10
C GLY A 159 8.37 -6.33 -15.12
N LEU A 160 8.29 -7.09 -14.02
CA LEU A 160 8.76 -8.47 -13.99
C LEU A 160 7.81 -9.38 -14.78
N PRO A 161 8.34 -10.43 -15.46
CA PRO A 161 7.51 -11.50 -16.01
C PRO A 161 6.67 -12.19 -14.93
N GLU A 162 5.45 -12.62 -15.28
CA GLU A 162 4.48 -13.20 -14.33
C GLU A 162 5.04 -14.41 -13.56
N ASP A 163 5.71 -15.34 -14.24
CA ASP A 163 6.31 -16.52 -13.61
C ASP A 163 7.41 -16.13 -12.60
N GLU A 164 8.23 -15.13 -12.93
CA GLU A 164 9.28 -14.65 -12.04
C GLU A 164 8.70 -13.93 -10.82
N ALA A 165 7.73 -13.04 -11.04
CA ALA A 165 7.05 -12.30 -9.99
C ALA A 165 6.32 -13.24 -9.02
N THR A 166 5.61 -14.23 -9.56
CA THR A 166 4.90 -15.24 -8.78
C THR A 166 5.87 -16.03 -7.91
N ARG A 167 6.95 -16.57 -8.49
CA ARG A 167 7.97 -17.31 -7.72
C ARG A 167 8.56 -16.46 -6.60
N LYS A 168 8.96 -15.21 -6.90
CA LYS A 168 9.50 -14.28 -5.90
C LYS A 168 8.51 -14.01 -4.78
N ALA A 169 7.23 -13.78 -5.08
CA ALA A 169 6.22 -13.54 -4.07
C ALA A 169 5.95 -14.78 -3.21
N VAL A 170 5.86 -15.96 -3.83
CA VAL A 170 5.66 -17.23 -3.12
C VAL A 170 6.81 -17.49 -2.13
N ASP A 171 8.06 -17.31 -2.58
CA ASP A 171 9.25 -17.42 -1.72
C ASP A 171 9.20 -16.40 -0.57
N ARG A 172 8.82 -15.15 -0.88
CA ARG A 172 8.78 -14.04 0.09
C ARG A 172 7.76 -14.26 1.20
N PHE A 173 6.57 -14.76 0.88
CA PHE A 173 5.50 -15.02 1.85
C PHE A 173 5.52 -16.44 2.43
N GLY A 174 6.45 -17.29 1.95
CA GLY A 174 6.57 -18.67 2.38
C GLY A 174 5.31 -19.49 2.10
N ILE A 175 4.71 -19.31 0.91
CA ILE A 175 3.60 -20.12 0.44
C ILE A 175 4.16 -21.37 -0.26
N ASP A 176 3.51 -22.53 -0.11
CA ASP A 176 3.97 -23.74 -0.79
C ASP A 176 3.77 -23.63 -2.31
N HIS A 177 4.87 -23.71 -3.06
CA HIS A 177 4.89 -23.74 -4.53
C HIS A 177 4.02 -24.86 -5.13
N SER A 178 3.77 -25.95 -4.39
CA SER A 178 2.94 -27.08 -4.86
C SER A 178 1.49 -26.67 -5.14
N ILE A 179 0.99 -25.63 -4.47
CA ILE A 179 -0.38 -25.12 -4.63
C ILE A 179 -0.62 -24.58 -6.05
N PHE A 180 0.41 -23.99 -6.66
CA PHE A 180 0.34 -23.43 -8.02
C PHE A 180 0.64 -24.45 -9.12
N LYS A 181 1.16 -25.64 -8.77
CA LYS A 181 1.52 -26.69 -9.76
C LYS A 181 0.32 -27.51 -10.26
N LYS A 182 -0.89 -27.27 -9.76
CA LYS A 182 -2.12 -27.93 -10.28
C LYS A 182 -2.68 -27.22 -11.52
N LYS A 183 -1.94 -27.29 -12.61
CA LYS A 183 -2.48 -27.27 -13.99
C LYS A 183 -1.57 -28.12 -14.88
N VAL A 184 -1.89 -29.40 -14.97
CA VAL A 184 -1.61 -30.25 -16.14
C VAL A 184 -2.88 -31.02 -16.43
#